data_AF-S8C7H2-F1
#
_entry.id   AF-S8C7H2-F1
#
_cell.length_a   1.000
_cell.length_b   1.000
_cell.length_c   1.000
_cell.angle_alpha   90.00
_cell.angle_beta   90.00
_cell.angle_gamma   90.00
#
_symmetry.space_group_name_H-M   'P 1'
#
loop_
_entity.id
_entity.type
_entity.pdbx_description
1 polymer ?
#
loop_
_entity_poly.entity_id
_entity_poly.type
_entity_poly.pdbx_seq_one_letter_code
_entity_poly.pdbx_strand_id
1 'polypeptide(L)'
;SKIRIRWTPDLHDRFVECVNWLGGADKATPKQILKLMDTEGLTIFHVKSHLQKYRNAKDVVGSSEGECMHKISHFGIFCNSLQLKEALQLQLDVQRRLHEQLETQRNLQLRIEEQAKQLKMMFDHQR
;
A
#
# COMPACT_ATOMS: atom_id res chain seq x y z
N SER A 1 -23.89 -4.57 3.37
CA SER A 1 -22.45 -4.87 3.31
C SER A 1 -22.08 -5.32 1.91
N LYS A 2 -21.11 -4.66 1.25
CA LYS A 2 -20.60 -5.13 -0.06
C LYS A 2 -19.71 -6.35 0.18
N ILE A 3 -20.07 -7.51 -0.39
CA ILE A 3 -19.28 -8.74 -0.25
C ILE A 3 -17.93 -8.52 -0.95
N ARG A 4 -16.83 -8.75 -0.23
CA ARG A 4 -15.48 -8.64 -0.78
C ARG A 4 -15.17 -9.90 -1.60
N ILE A 5 -15.13 -9.76 -2.92
CA ILE A 5 -14.69 -10.85 -3.81
C ILE A 5 -13.19 -11.07 -3.66
N ARG A 6 -12.80 -12.34 -3.51
CA ARG A 6 -11.40 -12.78 -3.57
C ARG A 6 -11.08 -13.18 -5.00
N TRP A 7 -10.14 -12.48 -5.62
CA TRP A 7 -9.59 -12.86 -6.91
C TRP A 7 -8.65 -14.05 -6.73
N THR A 8 -9.18 -15.26 -6.85
CA THR A 8 -8.39 -16.49 -6.90
C THR A 8 -7.64 -16.56 -8.23
N PRO A 9 -6.54 -17.35 -8.31
CA PRO A 9 -5.82 -17.57 -9.57
C PRO A 9 -6.75 -17.99 -10.70
N ASP A 10 -7.64 -18.96 -10.46
CA ASP A 10 -8.58 -19.47 -11.47
C ASP A 10 -9.54 -18.40 -11.99
N LEU A 11 -10.02 -17.51 -11.09
CA LEU A 11 -10.92 -16.42 -11.47
C LEU A 11 -10.17 -15.33 -12.24
N HIS A 12 -8.91 -15.10 -11.89
CA HIS A 12 -8.03 -14.16 -12.60
C HIS A 12 -7.69 -14.65 -14.00
N ASP A 13 -7.41 -15.94 -14.18
CA ASP A 13 -7.05 -16.49 -15.48
C ASP A 13 -8.20 -16.35 -16.47
N ARG A 14 -9.44 -16.67 -16.05
CA ARG A 14 -10.65 -16.40 -16.85
C ARG A 14 -10.82 -14.93 -17.19
N PHE A 15 -10.52 -14.03 -16.26
CA PHE A 15 -10.54 -12.59 -16.52
C PHE A 15 -9.53 -12.21 -17.62
N VAL A 16 -8.31 -12.74 -17.56
CA VAL A 16 -7.27 -12.46 -18.56
C VAL A 16 -7.66 -13.02 -19.93
N GLU A 17 -8.23 -14.22 -20.00
CA GLU A 17 -8.77 -14.79 -21.24
C GLU A 17 -9.84 -13.86 -21.85
N CYS A 18 -10.80 -13.40 -21.04
CA CYS A 18 -11.82 -12.46 -21.50
C CYS A 18 -11.22 -11.14 -22.00
N VAL A 19 -10.20 -10.61 -21.31
CA VAL A 19 -9.50 -9.39 -21.74
C VAL A 19 -8.75 -9.60 -23.05
N ASN A 20 -8.12 -10.76 -23.23
CA ASN A 20 -7.41 -11.11 -24.45
C ASN A 20 -8.38 -11.26 -25.63
N TRP A 21 -9.52 -11.92 -25.44
CA TRP A 21 -10.58 -12.01 -26.45
C TRP A 21 -11.16 -10.65 -26.85
N LEU A 22 -11.21 -9.69 -25.92
CA LEU A 22 -11.64 -8.33 -26.21
C LEU A 22 -10.55 -7.44 -26.83
N GLY A 23 -9.39 -8.02 -27.20
CA GLY A 23 -8.32 -7.31 -27.89
C GLY A 23 -7.40 -6.52 -26.96
N GLY A 24 -7.30 -6.92 -25.69
CA GLY A 24 -6.37 -6.35 -24.71
C GLY A 24 -7.01 -5.39 -23.71
N ALA A 25 -6.20 -4.96 -22.73
CA ALA A 25 -6.66 -4.20 -21.56
C ALA A 25 -7.33 -2.87 -21.94
N ASP A 26 -6.87 -2.20 -22.99
CA ASP A 26 -7.37 -0.89 -23.41
C ASP A 26 -8.75 -0.95 -24.06
N LYS A 27 -8.99 -2.01 -24.84
CA LYS A 27 -10.24 -2.23 -25.58
C LYS A 27 -11.30 -2.94 -24.75
N ALA A 28 -10.89 -3.75 -23.77
CA ALA A 28 -11.81 -4.48 -22.92
C ALA A 28 -12.65 -3.54 -22.03
N THR A 29 -13.98 -3.73 -22.02
CA THR A 29 -14.88 -2.97 -21.14
C THR A 29 -15.34 -3.83 -19.95
N PRO A 30 -15.50 -3.26 -18.73
CA PRO A 30 -15.95 -4.02 -17.57
C PRO A 30 -17.28 -4.76 -17.76
N LYS A 31 -18.19 -4.20 -18.58
CA LYS A 31 -19.47 -4.83 -18.91
C LYS A 31 -19.30 -6.08 -19.75
N GLN A 32 -18.45 -6.01 -20.78
CA GLN A 32 -18.19 -7.15 -21.66
C GLN A 32 -17.46 -8.26 -20.93
N ILE A 33 -16.43 -7.92 -20.13
CA ILE A 33 -15.70 -8.90 -19.32
C ILE A 33 -16.65 -9.58 -18.33
N LEU A 34 -17.51 -8.82 -17.63
CA LEU A 34 -18.49 -9.40 -16.71
C LEU A 34 -19.41 -10.40 -17.42
N LYS A 35 -19.89 -10.06 -18.61
CA LYS A 35 -20.77 -10.92 -19.41
C LYS A 35 -20.06 -12.19 -19.89
N LEU A 36 -18.77 -12.10 -20.24
CA LEU A 36 -17.98 -13.24 -20.69
C LEU A 36 -17.57 -14.18 -19.56
N MET A 37 -17.28 -13.63 -18.37
CA MET A 37 -16.88 -14.43 -17.21
C MET A 37 -18.04 -15.20 -16.57
N ASP A 38 -19.28 -14.72 -16.75
CA ASP A 38 -20.53 -15.33 -16.30
C ASP A 38 -20.44 -16.01 -14.92
N THR A 39 -19.85 -15.30 -13.95
CA THR A 39 -19.57 -15.82 -12.61
C THR A 39 -20.58 -15.26 -11.61
N GLU A 40 -21.28 -16.13 -10.90
CA GLU A 40 -22.26 -15.75 -9.88
C GLU A 40 -21.62 -14.91 -8.76
N GLY A 41 -22.30 -13.84 -8.35
CA GLY A 41 -21.81 -12.91 -7.32
C GLY A 41 -20.72 -11.93 -7.79
N LEU A 42 -20.24 -12.04 -9.04
CA LEU A 42 -19.37 -11.04 -9.63
C LEU A 42 -20.21 -9.84 -10.10
N THR A 43 -19.70 -8.64 -9.86
CA THR A 43 -20.39 -7.40 -10.26
C THR A 43 -19.48 -6.57 -11.13
N ILE A 44 -20.07 -5.65 -11.90
CA ILE A 44 -19.32 -4.71 -12.73
C ILE A 44 -18.29 -3.90 -11.94
N PHE A 45 -18.54 -3.62 -10.65
CA PHE A 45 -17.62 -2.88 -9.80
C PHE A 45 -16.35 -3.69 -9.47
N HIS A 46 -16.50 -5.00 -9.26
CA HIS A 46 -15.38 -5.90 -9.04
C HIS A 46 -14.49 -5.95 -10.29
N VAL A 47 -15.11 -6.11 -11.45
CA VAL A 47 -14.40 -6.12 -12.74
C VAL A 47 -13.78 -4.76 -13.06
N LYS A 48 -14.49 -3.65 -12.84
CA LYS A 48 -13.98 -2.29 -13.10
C LYS A 48 -12.74 -2.00 -12.26
N SER A 49 -12.81 -2.26 -10.95
CA SER A 49 -11.67 -2.02 -10.06
C SER A 49 -10.47 -2.92 -10.38
N HIS A 50 -10.73 -4.18 -10.78
CA HIS A 50 -9.67 -5.11 -11.17
C HIS A 50 -9.04 -4.75 -12.53
N LEU A 51 -9.86 -4.41 -13.53
CA LEU A 51 -9.39 -3.95 -14.84
C LEU A 51 -8.58 -2.66 -14.75
N GLN A 52 -8.99 -1.72 -13.89
CA GLN A 52 -8.22 -0.50 -13.67
C GLN A 52 -6.83 -0.82 -13.11
N LYS A 53 -6.73 -1.72 -12.13
CA LYS A 53 -5.43 -2.18 -11.61
C LYS A 53 -4.60 -2.92 -12.67
N TYR A 54 -5.25 -3.74 -13.49
CA TYR A 54 -4.61 -4.49 -14.56
C TYR A 54 -4.00 -3.58 -15.64
N ARG A 55 -4.69 -2.49 -16.01
CA ARG A 55 -4.17 -1.46 -16.95
C ARG A 55 -2.93 -0.77 -16.39
N ASN A 56 -3.04 -0.21 -15.17
CA ASN A 56 -1.93 0.51 -14.53
C ASN A 56 -0.66 -0.35 -14.39
N ALA A 57 -0.83 -1.66 -14.19
CA ALA A 57 0.30 -2.60 -14.13
C ALA A 57 0.93 -2.87 -15.50
N LYS A 58 0.12 -2.88 -16.56
CA LYS A 58 0.58 -3.12 -17.93
C LYS A 58 1.29 -1.91 -18.53
N ASP A 59 0.87 -0.69 -18.15
CA ASP A 59 1.52 0.56 -18.57
C ASP A 59 2.97 0.66 -18.07
N VAL A 60 3.31 0.02 -16.94
CA VAL A 60 4.68 -0.02 -16.39
C VAL A 60 5.59 -0.99 -17.17
N VAL A 61 5.03 -1.91 -17.97
CA VAL A 61 5.77 -2.96 -18.69
C VAL A 61 5.80 -2.71 -20.22
N GLY A 62 5.13 -1.67 -20.71
CA GLY A 62 4.92 -1.43 -22.14
C GLY A 62 6.05 -0.69 -22.87
N SER A 63 7.21 -1.33 -23.06
CA SER A 63 8.11 -1.02 -24.19
C SER A 63 8.94 -2.23 -24.63
N SER A 64 8.29 -3.32 -25.02
CA SER A 64 8.74 -4.29 -26.05
C SER A 64 7.79 -5.48 -26.09
N GLU A 65 7.33 -5.79 -27.28
CA GLU A 65 6.56 -6.99 -27.60
C GLU A 65 7.50 -8.21 -27.59
N GLY A 66 7.02 -9.34 -27.05
CA GLY A 66 7.69 -10.64 -27.19
C GLY A 66 7.85 -11.42 -25.87
N GLU A 67 7.01 -12.45 -25.71
CA GLU A 67 7.26 -13.68 -24.92
C GLU A 67 7.64 -13.56 -23.42
N CYS A 68 6.71 -13.91 -22.51
CA CYS A 68 6.69 -15.26 -21.90
C CYS A 68 5.70 -15.36 -20.72
N MET A 69 4.95 -16.47 -20.72
CA MET A 69 4.23 -17.03 -19.59
C MET A 69 5.12 -17.14 -18.33
N HIS A 70 4.53 -17.01 -17.12
CA HIS A 70 5.05 -17.39 -15.78
C HIS A 70 5.44 -16.33 -14.74
N LYS A 71 4.96 -15.07 -14.77
CA LYS A 71 5.22 -14.13 -13.63
C LYS A 71 3.99 -13.50 -12.97
N ILE A 72 2.83 -14.17 -12.99
CA ILE A 72 1.58 -13.59 -12.46
C ILE A 72 1.39 -13.85 -10.94
N SER A 73 1.99 -14.91 -10.38
CA SER A 73 1.92 -15.16 -8.92
C SER A 73 2.55 -14.04 -8.08
N HIS A 74 3.41 -13.21 -8.67
CA HIS A 74 4.02 -12.05 -8.00
C HIS A 74 3.06 -10.85 -7.90
N PHE A 75 1.99 -10.81 -8.71
CA PHE A 75 1.11 -9.64 -8.84
C PHE A 75 0.21 -9.44 -7.61
N GLY A 76 -0.36 -10.53 -7.07
CA GLY A 76 -1.11 -10.50 -5.81
C GLY A 76 -0.22 -10.14 -4.60
N ILE A 77 1.07 -10.48 -4.65
CA ILE A 77 2.06 -10.10 -3.64
C ILE A 77 2.41 -8.62 -3.78
N PHE A 78 2.54 -8.10 -5.00
CA PHE A 78 2.94 -6.72 -5.26
C PHE A 78 1.93 -5.67 -4.75
N CYS A 79 0.62 -5.89 -4.94
CA CYS A 79 -0.39 -4.96 -4.41
C CYS A 79 -0.43 -4.91 -2.88
N ASN A 80 -0.25 -6.06 -2.21
CA ASN A 80 -0.14 -6.11 -0.75
C ASN A 80 1.21 -5.54 -0.30
N SER A 81 2.29 -5.78 -1.04
CA SER A 81 3.64 -5.28 -0.75
C SER A 81 3.70 -3.75 -0.83
N LEU A 82 3.04 -3.13 -1.81
CA LEU A 82 2.99 -1.67 -1.92
C LEU A 82 2.24 -1.04 -0.74
N GLN A 83 1.07 -1.58 -0.39
CA GLN A 83 0.31 -1.14 0.79
C GLN A 83 1.07 -1.39 2.11
N LEU A 84 1.80 -2.51 2.21
CA LEU A 84 2.64 -2.83 3.37
C LEU A 84 3.85 -1.89 3.49
N LYS A 85 4.49 -1.53 2.37
CA LYS A 85 5.60 -0.57 2.34
C LYS A 85 5.16 0.81 2.81
N GLU A 86 4.02 1.29 2.31
CA GLU A 86 3.44 2.57 2.76
C GLU A 86 3.13 2.55 4.26
N ALA A 87 2.49 1.48 4.76
CA ALA A 87 2.19 1.33 6.17
C ALA A 87 3.45 1.26 7.05
N LEU A 88 4.48 0.53 6.59
CA LEU A 88 5.77 0.45 7.29
C LEU A 88 6.49 1.80 7.33
N GLN A 89 6.41 2.57 6.24
CA GLN A 89 7.02 3.90 6.18
C GLN A 89 6.34 4.90 7.12
N LEU A 90 5.00 4.89 7.20
CA LEU A 90 4.26 5.65 8.19
C LEU A 90 4.66 5.24 9.62
N GLN A 91 4.84 3.95 9.88
CA GLN A 91 5.27 3.44 11.19
C GLN A 91 6.66 3.97 11.58
N LEU A 92 7.62 3.97 10.64
CA LEU A 92 8.96 4.53 10.86
C LEU A 92 8.92 6.03 11.15
N ASP A 93 8.07 6.78 10.43
CA ASP A 93 7.87 8.21 10.65
C ASP A 93 7.30 8.51 12.04
N VAL A 94 6.33 7.71 12.49
CA VAL A 94 5.77 7.83 13.84
C VAL A 94 6.83 7.53 14.90
N GLN A 95 7.62 6.47 14.72
CA GLN A 95 8.70 6.16 15.67
C GLN A 95 9.77 7.26 15.73
N ARG A 96 10.17 7.83 14.59
CA ARG A 96 11.13 8.93 14.54
C ARG A 96 10.63 10.16 15.31
N ARG A 97 9.39 10.57 15.04
CA ARG A 97 8.76 11.71 15.74
C ARG A 97 8.68 11.49 17.25
N LEU A 98 8.32 10.27 17.67
CA LEU A 98 8.29 9.92 19.09
C LEU A 98 9.68 10.01 19.73
N HIS A 99 10.72 9.54 19.03
CA HIS A 99 12.09 9.63 19.52
C HIS A 99 12.54 11.09 19.69
N GLU A 100 12.28 11.94 18.71
CA GLU A 100 12.56 13.38 18.77
C GLU A 100 11.85 14.06 19.96
N GLN A 101 10.59 13.68 20.22
CA GLN A 101 9.85 14.20 21.37
C GLN A 101 10.48 13.77 22.71
N LEU A 102 10.87 12.49 22.83
CA LEU A 102 11.52 11.98 24.04
C LEU A 102 12.87 12.64 24.29
N GLU A 103 13.65 12.90 23.24
CA GLU A 103 14.93 13.59 23.35
C GLU A 103 14.74 15.05 23.79
N THR A 104 13.73 15.72 23.24
CA THR A 104 13.34 17.08 23.68
C THR A 104 12.96 17.08 25.15
N GLN A 105 12.16 16.12 25.61
CA GLN A 105 11.75 16.00 27.00
C GLN A 105 12.96 15.75 27.92
N ARG A 106 13.90 14.89 27.51
CA ARG A 106 15.13 14.61 28.26
C ARG A 106 16.02 15.86 28.39
N ASN A 107 16.17 16.63 27.33
CA ASN A 107 16.94 17.87 27.36
C ASN A 107 16.31 18.94 28.26
N LEU A 108 14.98 19.05 28.25
CA LEU A 108 14.27 19.94 29.17
C LEU A 108 14.49 19.53 30.63
N GLN A 109 14.43 18.23 30.93
CA GLN A 109 14.67 17.70 32.27
C GLN A 109 16.08 18.07 32.78
N LEU A 110 17.11 17.89 31.94
CA LEU A 110 18.48 18.25 32.30
C LEU A 110 18.64 19.74 32.61
N ARG A 111 17.96 20.61 31.85
CA ARG A 111 17.97 22.06 32.10
C ARG A 111 17.32 22.41 33.44
N ILE A 112 16.20 21.76 33.76
CA ILE A 112 15.51 21.96 35.05
C ILE A 112 16.42 21.53 36.21
N GLU A 113 17.10 20.39 36.08
CA GLU A 113 18.03 19.90 37.10
C GLU A 113 19.24 20.83 37.29
N GLU A 114 19.79 21.38 36.21
CA GLU A 114 20.88 22.34 36.28
C GLU A 114 20.46 23.62 36.98
N GLN A 115 19.29 24.18 36.63
CA GLN A 115 18.76 25.36 37.31
C GLN A 115 18.50 25.09 38.80
N ALA A 116 17.99 23.90 39.16
CA ALA A 116 17.80 23.52 40.55
C ALA A 116 19.12 23.44 41.33
N LYS A 117 20.20 22.94 40.72
CA LYS A 117 21.55 22.93 41.33
C LYS A 117 22.11 24.33 41.52
N GLN A 118 21.97 25.20 40.51
CA GLN A 118 22.41 26.58 40.60
C GLN A 118 21.72 27.34 41.74
N LEU A 119 20.40 27.20 41.84
CA LEU A 119 19.62 27.78 42.93
C LEU A 119 20.09 27.27 44.30
N LYS A 120 20.35 25.97 44.43
CA LYS A 120 20.87 25.38 45.67
C LYS A 120 22.21 26.00 46.09
N MET A 121 23.15 26.14 45.14
CA MET A 121 24.46 26.75 45.43
C MET A 121 24.36 28.22 45.86
N MET A 122 23.38 28.97 45.33
CA MET A 122 23.12 30.35 45.76
C MET A 122 22.63 30.42 47.20
N PHE A 123 21.73 29.53 47.61
CA PHE A 123 21.25 29.47 49.00
C PHE A 123 22.35 29.02 49.97
N ASP A 124 23.20 28.06 49.58
CA ASP A 124 24.30 27.57 50.41
C ASP A 124 25.38 28.65 50.63
N HIS A 125 25.62 29.55 49.66
CA HIS A 125 26.53 30.70 49.81
C HIS A 125 26.01 31.82 50.71
N GLN A 126 24.71 31.86 51.00
CA GLN A 126 24.08 32.85 51.89
C GLN A 126 24.03 32.40 53.36
N ARG A 127 24.68 31.28 53.69
CA ARG A 127 24.66 30.65 55.01
C ARG A 127 26.04 30.68 55.66
#